data_AF-A0A1I6CCL9-F1
#
_entry.id   AF-A0A1I6CCL9-F1
#
_cell.length_a   1.000
_cell.length_b   1.000
_cell.length_c   1.000
_cell.angle_alpha   90.00
_cell.angle_beta   90.00
_cell.angle_gamma   90.00
#
_symmetry.space_group_name_H-M   'P 1'
#
loop_
_entity.id
_entity.type
_entity.pdbx_description
1 polymer ?
#
loop_
_entity_poly.entity_id
_entity_poly.type
_entity_poly.pdbx_seq_one_letter_code
_entity_poly.pdbx_strand_id
1 'polypeptide(L)'
;MNIFPILDALSKQPEISQKMLAKLCQISIGKVNYTLNQLAKDDFINIEKAGKIFHYTITEKGREFLKKELDNMHETKMTLHNKEKKIIKQAVILAAGEKSDFDRPAGLLEIDETTAIERNMNILEANGIEKFIIVTGYKKEAFEQLESLKEKNVVLVENPKFLWTGSMSSLASVAEHISDDFILIEDDILIEENAIEQLLNHEERDCVLLTKESGSGDEAFVEIRNHYLYNITKDIHQLNRIDGEMIGVTKISHDVYKEMIAIFEDNKNPYLNYEYMLLDVSRKFDVGYLRIADLIWSEIDNKEHYLKVKDKFYPMLKRKEADFRERELKSMIGDVLDISIDKISNISALGGLTNRNFKMTIDGEEYAVRVPGKGTEAYIRRNYEKYNSELTSQIGINPETLYFNEDTGLKIVKYIPNAETLNGKTGKREDNLILVASTFRKLHHSDAIMKDRFDVFEKITEYETILADLNGKLFDGHEEVKQQVLALEDYYKSLNVKLTPCHNDPLAENFVKSGEDKMYLIDWEFSGMNDPLWDIAAYIIEAELSTAEETLFLIHYFDGKVTVENRRHVLMNKIFLDFLWTIWALMKEAGGEEFGLYAFNRFTRAQANLKEYNKYFKEIEQSAKI
;
A
#
# COMPACT_ATOMS: atom_id res chain seq x y z
N MET A 1 -36.42 18.89 34.90
CA MET A 1 -36.14 20.34 34.75
C MET A 1 -34.66 20.51 35.02
N ASN A 2 -33.89 21.21 34.18
CA ASN A 2 -32.47 21.41 34.46
C ASN A 2 -32.33 22.33 35.69
N ILE A 3 -31.92 21.75 36.83
CA ILE A 3 -31.76 22.45 38.11
C ILE A 3 -30.37 23.07 38.29
N PHE A 4 -29.42 22.69 37.45
CA PHE A 4 -28.03 23.14 37.51
C PHE A 4 -27.88 24.67 37.47
N PRO A 5 -28.52 25.42 36.55
CA PRO A 5 -28.34 26.87 36.49
C PRO A 5 -28.78 27.62 37.75
N ILE A 6 -29.79 27.09 38.46
CA ILE A 6 -30.28 27.68 39.71
C ILE A 6 -29.31 27.34 40.85
N LEU A 7 -28.92 26.08 40.99
CA LEU A 7 -27.95 25.67 42.01
C LEU A 7 -26.59 26.36 41.83
N ASP A 8 -26.11 26.52 40.60
CA ASP A 8 -24.86 27.23 40.29
C ASP A 8 -24.96 28.73 40.62
N ALA A 9 -26.09 29.36 40.32
CA ALA A 9 -26.32 30.76 40.71
C ALA A 9 -26.37 30.94 42.23
N LEU A 10 -27.01 30.02 42.95
CA LEU A 10 -27.07 30.04 44.42
C LEU A 10 -25.69 29.79 45.06
N SER A 11 -24.84 28.95 44.44
CA SER A 11 -23.50 28.65 44.96
C SER A 11 -22.59 29.89 44.94
N LYS A 12 -22.78 30.74 43.93
CA LYS A 12 -22.02 31.99 43.73
C LYS A 12 -22.61 33.17 44.51
N GLN A 13 -23.94 33.21 44.67
CA GLN A 13 -24.66 34.30 45.33
C GLN A 13 -25.76 33.79 46.28
N PRO A 14 -25.41 33.48 47.54
CA PRO A 14 -26.34 32.94 48.54
C PRO A 14 -27.54 33.85 48.88
N GLU A 15 -27.45 35.16 48.65
CA GLU A 15 -28.50 36.15 48.98
C GLU A 15 -29.20 36.75 47.75
N ILE A 16 -29.24 36.00 46.66
CA ILE A 16 -29.83 36.45 45.40
C ILE A 16 -31.36 36.52 45.46
N SER A 17 -31.94 37.60 44.91
CA SER A 17 -33.41 37.70 44.80
C SER A 17 -33.97 36.73 43.76
N GLN A 18 -35.17 36.19 43.99
CA GLN A 18 -35.88 35.30 43.05
C GLN A 18 -36.09 35.95 41.66
N LYS A 19 -36.26 37.28 41.62
CA LYS A 19 -36.36 38.04 40.37
C LYS A 19 -35.04 38.09 39.59
N MET A 20 -33.91 38.15 40.29
CA MET A 20 -32.58 38.12 39.68
C MET A 20 -32.21 36.71 39.22
N LEU A 21 -32.55 35.67 40.01
CA LEU A 21 -32.44 34.26 39.59
C LEU A 21 -33.21 33.99 38.29
N ALA A 22 -34.45 34.49 38.19
CA ALA A 22 -35.26 34.37 36.98
C ALA A 22 -34.58 34.99 35.76
N LYS A 23 -33.92 36.15 35.94
CA LYS A 23 -33.17 36.84 34.89
C LYS A 23 -31.91 36.07 34.48
N LEU A 24 -31.11 35.60 35.44
CA LEU A 24 -29.86 34.87 35.17
C LEU A 24 -30.12 33.52 34.49
N CYS A 25 -31.11 32.77 34.98
CA CYS A 25 -31.44 31.45 34.44
C CYS A 25 -32.41 31.50 33.24
N GLN A 26 -32.81 32.70 32.79
CA GLN A 26 -33.75 32.92 31.68
C GLN A 26 -35.08 32.14 31.81
N ILE A 27 -35.66 32.10 33.00
CA ILE A 27 -36.92 31.41 33.30
C ILE A 27 -37.90 32.32 34.05
N SER A 28 -39.19 31.97 34.07
CA SER A 28 -40.20 32.76 34.77
C SER A 28 -40.01 32.72 36.30
N ILE A 29 -40.37 33.81 36.99
CA ILE A 29 -40.30 33.89 38.46
C ILE A 29 -41.12 32.77 39.12
N GLY A 30 -42.28 32.43 38.56
CA GLY A 30 -43.08 31.31 39.05
C GLY A 30 -42.34 29.96 38.98
N LYS A 31 -41.57 29.74 37.90
CA LYS A 31 -40.75 28.54 37.73
C LYS A 31 -39.56 28.52 38.70
N VAL A 32 -38.90 29.66 38.94
CA VAL A 32 -37.86 29.79 39.98
C VAL A 32 -38.42 29.40 41.35
N ASN A 33 -39.57 29.94 41.73
CA ASN A 33 -40.18 29.67 43.04
C ASN A 33 -40.56 28.20 43.19
N TYR A 34 -41.14 27.60 42.15
CA TYR A 34 -41.41 26.18 42.11
C TYR A 34 -40.14 25.35 42.29
N THR A 35 -39.07 25.67 41.55
CA THR A 35 -37.83 24.91 41.61
C THR A 35 -37.09 25.08 42.94
N LEU A 36 -37.06 26.27 43.53
CA LEU A 36 -36.47 26.49 44.86
C LEU A 36 -37.20 25.66 45.93
N ASN A 37 -38.53 25.61 45.87
CA ASN A 37 -39.31 24.80 46.80
C ASN A 37 -39.04 23.29 46.61
N GLN A 38 -38.88 22.81 45.37
CA GLN A 38 -38.51 21.42 45.12
C GLN A 38 -37.08 21.13 45.57
N LEU A 39 -36.12 22.00 45.28
CA LEU A 39 -34.73 21.85 45.72
C LEU A 39 -34.62 21.81 47.25
N ALA A 40 -35.41 22.62 47.97
CA ALA A 40 -35.46 22.56 49.43
C ALA A 40 -36.13 21.28 49.93
N LYS A 41 -37.22 20.84 49.29
CA LYS A 41 -37.92 19.60 49.64
C LYS A 41 -37.06 18.35 49.42
N ASP A 42 -36.26 18.37 48.36
CA ASP A 42 -35.40 17.26 47.95
C ASP A 42 -34.00 17.35 48.59
N ASP A 43 -33.80 18.26 49.56
CA ASP A 43 -32.58 18.41 50.35
C ASP A 43 -31.33 18.82 49.53
N PHE A 44 -31.50 19.61 48.46
CA PHE A 44 -30.39 20.21 47.71
C PHE A 44 -29.97 21.58 48.26
N ILE A 45 -30.90 22.31 48.90
CA ILE A 45 -30.65 23.62 49.50
C ILE A 45 -31.43 23.79 50.80
N ASN A 46 -30.90 24.59 51.72
CA ASN A 46 -31.63 25.16 52.85
C ASN A 46 -32.00 26.61 52.53
N ILE A 47 -33.21 27.01 52.93
CA ILE A 47 -33.72 28.37 52.72
C ILE A 47 -33.97 29.01 54.08
N GLU A 48 -33.19 30.03 54.40
CA GLU A 48 -33.42 30.89 55.56
C GLU A 48 -34.00 32.22 55.12
N LYS A 49 -34.93 32.78 55.90
CA LYS A 49 -35.60 34.03 55.56
C LYS A 49 -35.48 35.04 56.69
N ALA A 50 -34.79 36.14 56.42
CA ALA A 50 -34.68 37.29 57.31
C ALA A 50 -35.41 38.50 56.70
N GLY A 51 -36.67 38.71 57.09
CA GLY A 51 -37.51 39.78 56.55
C GLY A 51 -37.83 39.59 55.05
N LYS A 52 -37.28 40.48 54.20
CA LYS A 52 -37.42 40.40 52.73
C LYS A 52 -36.25 39.70 52.03
N ILE A 53 -35.21 39.33 52.79
CA ILE A 53 -33.99 38.72 52.28
C ILE A 53 -34.10 37.20 52.47
N PHE A 54 -33.74 36.46 51.43
CA PHE A 54 -33.60 35.01 51.46
C PHE A 54 -32.10 34.69 51.46
N HIS A 55 -31.69 33.77 52.31
CA HIS A 55 -30.35 33.20 52.33
C HIS A 55 -30.44 31.71 51.96
N TYR A 56 -29.74 31.32 50.91
CA TYR A 56 -29.74 29.96 50.38
C TYR A 56 -28.41 29.29 50.68
N THR A 57 -28.44 28.14 51.37
CA THR A 57 -27.24 27.34 51.62
C THR A 57 -27.33 26.04 50.88
N ILE A 58 -26.33 25.71 50.06
CA ILE A 58 -26.29 24.42 49.35
C ILE A 58 -25.87 23.33 50.34
N THR A 59 -26.69 22.28 50.43
CA THR A 59 -26.44 21.10 51.27
C THR A 59 -25.32 20.24 50.67
N GLU A 60 -24.88 19.21 51.39
CA GLU A 60 -23.90 18.25 50.86
C GLU A 60 -24.38 17.58 49.57
N LYS A 61 -25.62 17.07 49.56
CA LYS A 61 -26.28 16.50 48.38
C LYS A 61 -26.34 17.49 47.21
N GLY A 62 -26.62 18.76 47.48
CA GLY A 62 -26.61 19.82 46.47
C GLY A 62 -25.23 20.06 45.86
N ARG A 63 -24.18 20.00 46.68
CA ARG A 63 -22.79 20.12 46.22
C ARG A 63 -22.34 18.90 45.43
N GLU A 64 -22.69 17.69 45.86
CA GLU A 64 -22.40 16.46 45.11
C GLU A 64 -23.04 16.47 43.73
N PHE A 65 -24.30 16.91 43.63
CA PHE A 65 -24.98 17.07 42.35
C PHE A 65 -24.29 18.13 41.46
N LEU A 66 -23.98 19.31 42.01
CA LEU A 66 -23.28 20.35 41.25
C LEU A 66 -21.93 19.87 40.73
N LYS A 67 -21.17 19.18 41.59
CA LYS A 67 -19.87 18.59 41.22
C LYS A 67 -20.05 17.61 40.07
N LYS A 68 -20.99 16.67 40.19
CA LYS A 68 -21.28 15.68 39.15
C LYS A 68 -21.68 16.31 37.82
N GLU A 69 -22.52 17.34 37.83
CA GLU A 69 -22.91 18.03 36.60
C GLU A 69 -21.76 18.83 35.98
N LEU A 70 -20.92 19.48 36.80
CA LEU A 70 -19.70 20.14 36.32
C LEU A 70 -18.74 19.13 35.69
N ASP A 71 -18.52 17.99 36.34
CA ASP A 71 -17.69 16.91 35.83
C ASP A 71 -18.25 16.41 34.48
N ASN A 72 -19.56 16.11 34.40
CA ASN A 72 -20.22 15.72 33.15
C ASN A 72 -20.08 16.76 32.03
N MET A 73 -20.19 18.06 32.35
CA MET A 73 -20.04 19.15 31.38
C MET A 73 -18.58 19.30 30.90
N HIS A 74 -17.61 19.10 31.79
CA HIS A 74 -16.18 19.10 31.42
C HIS A 74 -15.78 17.86 30.60
N GLU A 75 -16.49 16.75 30.81
CA GLU A 75 -16.24 15.47 30.13
C GLU A 75 -16.94 15.35 28.78
N THR A 76 -18.04 16.08 28.54
CA THR A 76 -18.76 16.01 27.27
C THR A 76 -17.95 16.67 26.15
N LYS A 77 -17.48 15.87 25.20
CA LYS A 77 -16.78 16.34 23.98
C LYS A 77 -17.73 16.39 22.80
N MET A 78 -17.55 17.40 21.95
CA MET A 78 -18.27 17.48 20.68
C MET A 78 -17.52 16.69 19.61
N THR A 79 -18.20 15.82 18.89
CA THR A 79 -17.63 15.20 17.68
C THR A 79 -17.73 16.19 16.53
N LEU A 80 -16.61 16.55 15.91
CA LEU A 80 -16.54 17.55 14.83
C LEU A 80 -17.09 17.04 13.49
N HIS A 81 -16.92 15.76 13.21
CA HIS A 81 -17.34 15.12 11.97
C HIS A 81 -18.21 13.89 12.27
N ASN A 82 -19.15 13.59 11.38
CA ASN A 82 -19.90 12.32 11.48
C ASN A 82 -18.91 11.17 11.25
N LYS A 83 -18.96 10.12 12.10
CA LYS A 83 -18.00 9.00 12.18
C LYS A 83 -17.97 8.07 10.95
N GLU A 84 -17.89 8.61 9.74
CA GLU A 84 -17.56 7.81 8.56
C GLU A 84 -16.04 7.71 8.43
N LYS A 85 -15.52 6.48 8.48
CA LYS A 85 -14.10 6.19 8.24
C LYS A 85 -13.72 6.75 6.86
N LYS A 86 -12.76 7.67 6.82
CA LYS A 86 -12.21 8.21 5.58
C LYS A 86 -10.85 7.58 5.28
N ILE A 87 -10.64 7.19 4.03
CA ILE A 87 -9.33 6.73 3.56
C ILE A 87 -8.41 7.95 3.50
N ILE A 88 -7.31 7.90 4.25
CA ILE A 88 -6.29 8.94 4.25
C ILE A 88 -5.32 8.68 3.10
N LYS A 89 -5.06 9.71 2.30
CA LYS A 89 -4.15 9.65 1.14
C LYS A 89 -2.97 10.61 1.26
N GLN A 90 -2.90 11.38 2.35
CA GLN A 90 -1.90 12.44 2.55
C GLN A 90 -1.13 12.22 3.85
N ALA A 91 0.17 12.46 3.82
CA ALA A 91 1.03 12.54 5.01
C ALA A 91 1.71 13.91 5.10
N VAL A 92 1.87 14.39 6.34
CA VAL A 92 2.67 15.57 6.67
C VAL A 92 3.85 15.09 7.53
N ILE A 93 5.07 15.38 7.08
CA ILE A 93 6.31 15.01 7.78
C ILE A 93 6.95 16.28 8.34
N LEU A 94 7.11 16.38 9.66
CA LEU A 94 7.80 17.49 10.30
C LEU A 94 9.30 17.18 10.35
N ALA A 95 10.08 17.86 9.51
CA ALA A 95 11.51 17.59 9.31
C ALA A 95 12.37 18.88 9.38
N ALA A 96 11.87 19.90 10.08
CA ALA A 96 12.49 21.23 10.10
C ALA A 96 13.57 21.38 11.19
N GLY A 97 13.53 20.54 12.22
CA GLY A 97 14.34 20.67 13.44
C GLY A 97 15.83 20.43 13.21
N GLU A 98 16.67 21.11 14.00
CA GLU A 98 18.10 20.84 14.11
C GLU A 98 18.38 19.96 15.32
N LYS A 99 19.16 18.89 15.11
CA LYS A 99 19.75 18.08 16.19
C LYS A 99 21.25 18.31 16.17
N SER A 100 21.80 18.89 17.25
CA SER A 100 23.19 19.39 17.30
C SER A 100 24.27 18.34 17.04
N ASP A 101 23.94 17.06 17.26
CA ASP A 101 24.87 15.94 17.11
C ASP A 101 25.06 15.48 15.66
N PHE A 102 24.23 15.95 14.73
CA PHE A 102 24.21 15.47 13.35
C PHE A 102 24.53 16.58 12.35
N ASP A 103 25.17 16.18 11.25
CA ASP A 103 25.50 17.08 10.13
C ASP A 103 24.43 17.06 9.02
N ARG A 104 23.28 16.46 9.29
CA ARG A 104 22.13 16.34 8.40
C ARG A 104 20.84 16.21 9.22
N PRO A 105 19.66 16.45 8.62
CA PRO A 105 18.38 16.15 9.26
C PRO A 105 18.32 14.72 9.80
N ALA A 106 17.70 14.52 10.96
CA ALA A 106 17.68 13.23 11.64
C ALA A 106 16.97 12.15 10.81
N GLY A 107 15.90 12.51 10.10
CA GLY A 107 15.23 11.60 9.18
C GLY A 107 16.08 11.11 8.01
N LEU A 108 17.16 11.83 7.67
CA LEU A 108 18.12 11.46 6.61
C LEU A 108 19.32 10.66 7.14
N LEU A 109 19.28 10.22 8.40
CA LEU A 109 20.28 9.30 8.93
C LEU A 109 20.07 7.89 8.37
N GLU A 110 21.17 7.23 8.03
CA GLU A 110 21.19 5.92 7.38
C GLU A 110 20.89 4.79 8.35
N ILE A 111 19.84 4.04 8.04
CA ILE A 111 19.44 2.81 8.72
C ILE A 111 19.53 1.67 7.68
N ASP A 112 20.66 0.97 7.69
CA ASP A 112 20.97 -0.11 6.74
C ASP A 112 21.10 0.44 5.30
N GLU A 113 20.31 -0.04 4.35
CA GLU A 113 20.33 0.39 2.94
C GLU A 113 19.36 1.56 2.64
N THR A 114 18.73 2.16 3.67
CA THR A 114 17.75 3.24 3.53
C THR A 114 17.93 4.30 4.61
N THR A 115 17.24 5.43 4.53
CA THR A 115 17.12 6.42 5.62
C THR A 115 15.85 6.20 6.45
N ALA A 116 15.81 6.79 7.66
CA ALA A 116 14.63 6.70 8.52
C ALA A 116 13.36 7.23 7.83
N ILE A 117 13.46 8.38 7.15
CA ILE A 117 12.35 8.99 6.44
C ILE A 117 11.89 8.16 5.24
N GLU A 118 12.82 7.65 4.41
CA GLU A 118 12.48 6.80 3.26
C GLU A 118 11.76 5.54 3.70
N ARG A 119 12.21 4.92 4.79
CA ARG A 119 11.56 3.73 5.35
C ARG A 119 10.11 4.05 5.75
N ASN A 120 9.88 5.13 6.50
CA ASN A 120 8.53 5.49 6.94
C ASN A 120 7.63 5.88 5.76
N MET A 121 8.18 6.60 4.78
CA MET A 121 7.45 6.93 3.55
C MET A 121 7.04 5.68 2.76
N ASN A 122 7.94 4.72 2.59
CA ASN A 122 7.63 3.46 1.89
C ASN A 122 6.52 2.67 2.61
N ILE A 123 6.51 2.67 3.95
CA ILE A 123 5.42 2.06 4.74
C ILE A 123 4.10 2.81 4.54
N LEU A 124 4.14 4.14 4.55
CA LEU A 124 2.97 4.98 4.34
C LEU A 124 2.37 4.77 2.93
N GLU A 125 3.20 4.69 1.89
CA GLU A 125 2.77 4.36 0.52
C GLU A 125 2.17 2.96 0.42
N ALA A 126 2.81 1.97 1.06
CA ALA A 126 2.28 0.62 1.13
C ALA A 126 0.87 0.59 1.78
N ASN A 127 0.56 1.57 2.62
CA ASN A 127 -0.74 1.77 3.27
C ASN A 127 -1.67 2.79 2.57
N GLY A 128 -1.36 3.20 1.34
CA GLY A 128 -2.25 4.01 0.50
C GLY A 128 -2.06 5.53 0.60
N ILE A 129 -0.98 6.01 1.21
CA ILE A 129 -0.58 7.43 1.13
C ILE A 129 -0.02 7.72 -0.27
N GLU A 130 -0.59 8.73 -0.92
CA GLU A 130 -0.28 9.12 -2.30
C GLU A 130 0.40 10.48 -2.38
N LYS A 131 0.35 11.29 -1.32
CA LYS A 131 0.91 12.65 -1.28
C LYS A 131 1.67 12.88 0.02
N PHE A 132 2.89 13.38 -0.09
CA PHE A 132 3.74 13.73 1.04
C PHE A 132 3.99 15.23 1.07
N ILE A 133 3.85 15.85 2.25
CA ILE A 133 4.25 17.23 2.48
C ILE A 133 5.33 17.20 3.56
N ILE A 134 6.55 17.56 3.20
CA ILE A 134 7.68 17.53 4.12
C ILE A 134 8.03 18.97 4.50
N VAL A 135 7.94 19.28 5.79
CA VAL A 135 8.31 20.59 6.31
C VAL A 135 9.79 20.60 6.61
N THR A 136 10.57 21.35 5.83
CA THR A 136 12.02 21.42 5.92
C THR A 136 12.48 22.69 6.64
N GLY A 137 13.71 22.68 7.13
CA GLY A 137 14.30 23.80 7.86
C GLY A 137 15.81 23.63 7.89
N TYR A 138 16.33 23.00 8.94
CA TYR A 138 17.75 22.64 9.03
C TYR A 138 18.22 21.88 7.78
N LYS A 139 19.22 22.42 7.08
CA LYS A 139 19.86 21.81 5.89
C LYS A 139 18.86 21.26 4.86
N LYS A 140 17.85 22.06 4.52
CA LYS A 140 16.77 21.70 3.57
C LYS A 140 17.28 21.14 2.23
N GLU A 141 18.45 21.57 1.78
CA GLU A 141 19.07 21.15 0.52
C GLU A 141 19.33 19.64 0.49
N ALA A 142 19.48 19.01 1.65
CA ALA A 142 19.65 17.55 1.76
C ALA A 142 18.40 16.77 1.32
N PHE A 143 17.20 17.32 1.54
CA PHE A 143 15.95 16.73 1.03
C PHE A 143 15.81 16.92 -0.48
N GLU A 144 16.18 18.08 -1.01
CA GLU A 144 16.13 18.36 -2.46
C GLU A 144 17.06 17.44 -3.28
N GLN A 145 18.14 16.97 -2.66
CA GLN A 145 19.13 16.08 -3.28
C GLN A 145 18.77 14.59 -3.18
N LEU A 146 17.75 14.23 -2.39
CA LEU A 146 17.38 12.83 -2.18
C LEU A 146 16.60 12.31 -3.39
N GLU A 147 17.23 11.45 -4.19
CA GLU A 147 16.67 10.97 -5.47
C GLU A 147 15.34 10.24 -5.29
N SER A 148 15.20 9.47 -4.21
CA SER A 148 13.98 8.73 -3.87
C SER A 148 12.75 9.62 -3.64
N LEU A 149 12.93 10.91 -3.34
CA LEU A 149 11.81 11.86 -3.23
C LEU A 149 11.33 12.35 -4.59
N LYS A 150 12.18 12.33 -5.63
CA LYS A 150 11.81 12.78 -6.99
C LYS A 150 10.87 11.81 -7.69
N GLU A 151 10.92 10.54 -7.31
CA GLU A 151 10.03 9.49 -7.80
C GLU A 151 8.66 9.51 -7.11
N LYS A 152 8.49 10.35 -6.08
CA LYS A 152 7.29 10.42 -5.23
C LYS A 152 6.57 11.75 -5.40
N ASN A 153 5.26 11.76 -5.13
CA ASN A 153 4.47 12.98 -5.06
C ASN A 153 4.73 13.74 -3.75
N VAL A 154 5.86 14.45 -3.71
CA VAL A 154 6.39 15.16 -2.54
C VAL A 154 6.32 16.67 -2.75
N VAL A 155 5.83 17.39 -1.73
CA VAL A 155 5.88 18.85 -1.65
C VAL A 155 6.79 19.23 -0.48
N LEU A 156 7.90 19.91 -0.77
CA LEU A 156 8.78 20.47 0.25
C LEU A 156 8.30 21.87 0.64
N VAL A 157 8.13 22.13 1.93
CA VAL A 157 7.69 23.43 2.47
C VAL A 157 8.68 23.88 3.54
N GLU A 158 9.30 25.03 3.36
CA GLU A 158 10.30 25.53 4.30
C GLU A 158 9.66 26.27 5.48
N ASN A 159 10.05 25.93 6.72
CA ASN A 159 9.90 26.81 7.88
C ASN A 159 11.22 27.58 8.11
N PRO A 160 11.35 28.83 7.64
CA PRO A 160 12.60 29.59 7.78
C PRO A 160 12.90 30.02 9.23
N LYS A 161 11.95 29.83 10.16
CA LYS A 161 12.09 30.18 11.58
C LYS A 161 12.24 28.95 12.47
N PHE A 162 12.58 27.78 11.92
CA PHE A 162 12.66 26.52 12.66
C PHE A 162 13.52 26.61 13.95
N LEU A 163 14.59 27.40 13.95
CA LEU A 163 15.45 27.61 15.14
C LEU A 163 14.74 28.30 16.31
N TRP A 164 13.68 29.06 16.04
CA TRP A 164 13.02 29.92 17.00
C TRP A 164 11.54 29.57 17.20
N THR A 165 11.11 28.43 16.65
CA THR A 165 9.71 28.01 16.67
C THR A 165 9.56 26.54 17.04
N GLY A 166 8.44 26.19 17.66
CA GLY A 166 8.06 24.80 17.96
C GLY A 166 7.39 24.13 16.77
N SER A 167 7.11 22.83 16.93
CA SER A 167 6.57 21.98 15.86
C SER A 167 5.21 22.44 15.33
N MET A 168 4.39 23.15 16.13
CA MET A 168 3.12 23.71 15.65
C MET A 168 3.32 24.80 14.58
N SER A 169 4.41 25.57 14.66
CA SER A 169 4.71 26.58 13.63
C SER A 169 5.10 25.93 12.30
N SER A 170 5.78 24.79 12.34
CA SER A 170 6.09 23.99 11.15
C SER A 170 4.81 23.37 10.56
N LEU A 171 3.92 22.86 11.41
CA LEU A 171 2.63 22.35 10.96
C LEU A 171 1.74 23.46 10.37
N ALA A 172 1.77 24.67 10.91
CA ALA A 172 1.00 25.79 10.39
C ALA A 172 1.49 26.29 9.02
N SER A 173 2.77 26.11 8.67
CA SER A 173 3.33 26.59 7.40
C SER A 173 2.81 25.81 6.19
N VAL A 174 2.22 24.63 6.39
CA VAL A 174 1.67 23.78 5.32
C VAL A 174 0.17 23.95 5.09
N ALA A 175 -0.46 24.97 5.71
CA ALA A 175 -1.91 25.18 5.61
C ALA A 175 -2.44 25.26 4.17
N GLU A 176 -1.70 25.87 3.24
CA GLU A 176 -2.10 25.96 1.82
C GLU A 176 -2.00 24.62 1.07
N HIS A 177 -1.27 23.65 1.63
CA HIS A 177 -1.02 22.35 1.01
C HIS A 177 -1.90 21.23 1.58
N ILE A 178 -2.54 21.45 2.73
CA ILE A 178 -3.46 20.51 3.37
C ILE A 178 -4.88 20.74 2.84
N SER A 179 -5.46 19.72 2.21
CA SER A 179 -6.83 19.75 1.68
C SER A 179 -7.74 18.65 2.22
N ASP A 180 -7.16 17.68 2.92
CA ASP A 180 -7.85 16.50 3.44
C ASP A 180 -7.24 16.05 4.78
N ASP A 181 -7.82 15.05 5.40
CA ASP A 181 -7.25 14.32 6.53
C ASP A 181 -5.85 13.81 6.17
N PHE A 182 -4.99 13.79 7.17
CA PHE A 182 -3.61 13.39 6.99
C PHE A 182 -3.08 12.65 8.21
N ILE A 183 -2.04 11.86 7.97
CA ILE A 183 -1.19 11.35 9.04
C ILE A 183 0.00 12.29 9.21
N LEU A 184 0.20 12.78 10.43
CA LEU A 184 1.33 13.59 10.85
C LEU A 184 2.41 12.67 11.41
N ILE A 185 3.66 12.85 10.98
CA ILE A 185 4.81 12.10 11.47
C ILE A 185 6.03 13.01 11.66
N GLU A 186 6.80 12.78 12.71
CA GLU A 186 8.11 13.43 12.93
C GLU A 186 9.22 12.67 12.20
N ASP A 187 10.20 13.38 11.65
CA ASP A 187 11.22 12.77 10.77
C ASP A 187 12.24 11.90 11.52
N ASP A 188 12.42 12.12 12.82
CA ASP A 188 13.38 11.45 13.68
C ASP A 188 12.86 10.15 14.32
N ILE A 189 11.67 9.68 13.92
CA ILE A 189 11.04 8.48 14.45
C ILE A 189 11.39 7.24 13.63
N LEU A 190 11.90 6.19 14.29
CA LEU A 190 11.85 4.83 13.79
C LEU A 190 10.63 4.12 14.40
N ILE A 191 9.76 3.52 13.58
CA ILE A 191 8.54 2.84 14.05
C ILE A 191 8.18 1.58 13.24
N GLU A 192 7.56 0.61 13.90
CA GLU A 192 7.00 -0.59 13.25
C GLU A 192 5.94 -0.29 12.19
N GLU A 193 5.95 -1.05 11.10
CA GLU A 193 4.94 -0.99 10.01
C GLU A 193 3.50 -1.18 10.53
N ASN A 194 3.30 -2.19 11.38
CA ASN A 194 1.99 -2.54 11.95
C ASN A 194 1.38 -1.40 12.80
N ALA A 195 2.19 -0.50 13.37
CA ALA A 195 1.67 0.65 14.10
C ALA A 195 1.02 1.69 13.18
N ILE A 196 1.66 1.95 12.03
CA ILE A 196 1.12 2.83 10.99
C ILE A 196 -0.16 2.22 10.40
N GLU A 197 -0.15 0.92 10.10
CA GLU A 197 -1.31 0.20 9.58
C GLU A 197 -2.51 0.27 10.55
N GLN A 198 -2.32 -0.05 11.84
CA GLN A 198 -3.38 0.01 12.84
C GLN A 198 -3.91 1.44 13.02
N LEU A 199 -3.05 2.45 13.02
CA LEU A 199 -3.45 3.84 13.21
C LEU A 199 -4.31 4.34 12.04
N LEU A 200 -3.87 4.10 10.79
CA LEU A 200 -4.62 4.45 9.59
C LEU A 200 -5.97 3.72 9.55
N ASN A 201 -6.02 2.46 9.99
CA ASN A 201 -7.25 1.67 10.01
C ASN A 201 -8.17 1.90 11.20
N HIS A 202 -7.72 2.61 12.24
CA HIS A 202 -8.48 2.88 13.45
C HIS A 202 -9.80 3.61 13.18
N GLU A 203 -10.85 3.30 13.95
CA GLU A 203 -12.21 3.84 13.75
C GLU A 203 -12.30 5.35 14.00
N GLU A 204 -11.61 5.83 15.04
CA GLU A 204 -11.55 7.27 15.33
C GLU A 204 -10.73 7.99 14.26
N ARG A 205 -11.29 9.05 13.68
CA ARG A 205 -10.71 9.82 12.58
C ARG A 205 -9.57 10.73 13.03
N ASP A 206 -9.64 11.21 14.27
CA ASP A 206 -8.59 11.92 15.00
C ASP A 206 -8.04 11.00 16.08
N CYS A 207 -6.76 10.65 16.01
CA CYS A 207 -6.20 9.60 16.86
C CYS A 207 -4.70 9.81 17.09
N VAL A 208 -4.32 9.93 18.38
CA VAL A 208 -2.90 9.91 18.79
C VAL A 208 -2.42 8.47 19.03
N LEU A 209 -1.17 8.17 18.67
CA LEU A 209 -0.57 6.88 18.97
C LEU A 209 0.14 6.91 20.32
N LEU A 210 -0.25 5.99 21.21
CA LEU A 210 0.28 5.86 22.55
C LEU A 210 1.01 4.52 22.74
N THR A 211 2.08 4.54 23.51
CA THR A 211 2.81 3.34 23.94
C THR A 211 3.27 3.47 25.39
N LYS A 212 4.00 2.46 25.88
CA LYS A 212 4.72 2.53 27.16
C LYS A 212 5.85 3.56 27.11
N GLU A 213 6.13 4.13 28.26
CA GLU A 213 7.17 5.13 28.48
C GLU A 213 8.54 4.60 28.04
N SER A 214 9.26 5.40 27.24
CA SER A 214 10.53 5.07 26.63
C SER A 214 11.72 5.19 27.59
N GLY A 215 11.63 6.11 28.57
CA GLY A 215 12.74 6.48 29.43
C GLY A 215 13.75 7.42 28.74
N SER A 216 13.34 8.15 27.69
CA SER A 216 14.20 9.05 26.90
C SER A 216 14.56 10.34 27.66
N GLY A 217 13.71 10.78 28.58
CA GLY A 217 13.83 12.05 29.29
C GLY A 217 13.19 13.25 28.57
N ASP A 218 12.61 13.05 27.38
CA ASP A 218 11.85 14.07 26.63
C ASP A 218 10.43 13.59 26.27
N GLU A 219 9.92 12.59 26.99
CA GLU A 219 8.66 11.92 26.70
C GLU A 219 7.44 12.87 26.77
N ALA A 220 6.56 12.79 25.78
CA ALA A 220 5.24 13.42 25.85
C ALA A 220 4.25 12.51 26.61
N PHE A 221 4.27 12.56 27.94
CA PHE A 221 3.39 11.75 28.78
C PHE A 221 1.92 12.14 28.61
N VAL A 222 1.04 11.13 28.58
CA VAL A 222 -0.40 11.28 28.39
C VAL A 222 -1.17 10.77 29.60
N GLU A 223 -2.16 11.57 30.04
CA GLU A 223 -3.17 11.16 31.00
C GLU A 223 -4.54 11.10 30.31
N ILE A 224 -5.25 9.99 30.54
CA ILE A 224 -6.58 9.72 29.99
C ILE A 224 -7.60 9.77 31.12
N ARG A 225 -8.75 10.42 30.90
CA ARG A 225 -9.88 10.40 31.85
C ARG A 225 -11.18 10.16 31.10
N ASN A 226 -11.95 9.17 31.57
CA ASN A 226 -13.24 8.80 30.99
C ASN A 226 -13.19 8.60 29.47
N HIS A 227 -12.16 7.90 28.99
CA HIS A 227 -11.89 7.64 27.57
C HIS A 227 -11.46 8.85 26.71
N TYR A 228 -11.23 10.02 27.31
CA TYR A 228 -10.76 11.20 26.60
C TYR A 228 -9.33 11.57 26.98
N LEU A 229 -8.60 12.16 26.03
CA LEU A 229 -7.33 12.83 26.31
C LEU A 229 -7.57 13.96 27.32
N TYR A 230 -6.93 13.86 28.48
CA TYR A 230 -7.09 14.83 29.57
C TYR A 230 -5.88 15.76 29.68
N ASN A 231 -4.67 15.21 29.56
CA ASN A 231 -3.44 16.00 29.58
C ASN A 231 -2.35 15.36 28.72
N ILE A 232 -1.48 16.20 28.15
CA ILE A 232 -0.26 15.84 27.45
C ILE A 232 0.84 16.77 27.97
N THR A 233 1.94 16.23 28.47
CA THR A 233 3.00 17.04 29.07
C THR A 233 4.34 16.31 29.13
N LYS A 234 5.42 17.06 28.97
CA LYS A 234 6.80 16.58 29.20
C LYS A 234 7.22 16.65 30.68
N ASP A 235 6.44 17.32 31.51
CA ASP A 235 6.69 17.41 32.95
C ASP A 235 5.78 16.45 33.72
N ILE A 236 6.35 15.30 34.07
CA ILE A 236 5.68 14.23 34.82
C ILE A 236 5.00 14.71 36.12
N HIS A 237 5.47 15.81 36.73
CA HIS A 237 4.88 16.36 37.95
C HIS A 237 3.51 17.02 37.73
N GLN A 238 3.12 17.25 36.48
CA GLN A 238 1.81 17.80 36.12
C GLN A 238 0.73 16.72 35.95
N LEU A 239 1.10 15.44 36.09
CA LEU A 239 0.21 14.31 35.89
C LEU A 239 -0.19 13.66 37.21
N ASN A 240 -1.45 13.23 37.29
CA ASN A 240 -1.92 12.40 38.40
C ASN A 240 -1.74 10.90 38.11
N ARG A 241 -1.68 10.53 36.83
CA ARG A 241 -1.38 9.18 36.33
C ARG A 241 -0.75 9.27 34.95
N ILE A 242 -0.03 8.22 34.58
CA ILE A 242 0.59 8.07 33.27
C ILE A 242 -0.10 6.88 32.60
N ASP A 243 -0.82 7.16 31.52
CA ASP A 243 -1.54 6.14 30.75
C ASP A 243 -0.75 5.71 29.49
N GLY A 244 0.25 6.51 29.10
CA GLY A 244 1.23 6.19 28.07
C GLY A 244 2.07 7.40 27.68
N GLU A 245 2.90 7.21 26.67
CA GLU A 245 3.67 8.23 25.97
C GLU A 245 3.09 8.41 24.57
N MET A 246 2.85 9.66 24.17
CA MET A 246 2.47 10.01 22.80
C MET A 246 3.71 9.96 21.92
N ILE A 247 3.63 9.15 20.87
CA ILE A 247 4.67 9.10 19.84
C ILE A 247 4.38 10.20 18.81
N GLY A 248 5.41 10.72 18.17
CA GLY A 248 5.34 11.66 17.04
C GLY A 248 4.65 11.14 15.76
N VAL A 249 3.61 10.30 15.88
CA VAL A 249 2.74 9.81 14.79
C VAL A 249 1.28 9.99 15.19
N THR A 250 0.55 10.83 14.45
CA THR A 250 -0.84 11.20 14.77
C THR A 250 -1.72 11.22 13.52
N LYS A 251 -2.95 10.71 13.63
CA LYS A 251 -3.98 10.84 12.60
C LYS A 251 -4.83 12.07 12.87
N ILE A 252 -4.91 13.00 11.93
CA ILE A 252 -5.59 14.28 12.10
C ILE A 252 -6.57 14.51 10.94
N SER A 253 -7.83 14.73 11.28
CA SER A 253 -8.85 15.15 10.34
C SER A 253 -8.64 16.60 9.92
N HIS A 254 -9.09 16.93 8.71
CA HIS A 254 -9.02 18.30 8.21
C HIS A 254 -9.78 19.29 9.11
N ASP A 255 -10.84 18.84 9.80
CA ASP A 255 -11.65 19.69 10.69
C ASP A 255 -10.92 19.99 12.00
N VAL A 256 -10.30 18.98 12.64
CA VAL A 256 -9.43 19.21 13.82
C VAL A 256 -8.25 20.10 13.45
N TYR A 257 -7.64 19.88 12.29
CA TYR A 257 -6.56 20.73 11.81
C TYR A 257 -6.98 22.21 11.70
N LYS A 258 -8.16 22.50 11.14
CA LYS A 258 -8.67 23.88 11.07
C LYS A 258 -8.87 24.50 12.45
N GLU A 259 -9.38 23.74 13.41
CA GLU A 259 -9.51 24.22 14.79
C GLU A 259 -8.12 24.48 15.43
N MET A 260 -7.12 23.63 15.17
CA MET A 260 -5.75 23.86 15.60
C MET A 260 -5.19 25.17 15.01
N ILE A 261 -5.38 25.41 13.70
CA ILE A 261 -4.94 26.66 13.06
C ILE A 261 -5.69 27.87 13.61
N ALA A 262 -7.02 27.79 13.76
CA ALA A 262 -7.83 28.89 14.28
C ALA A 262 -7.44 29.28 15.72
N ILE A 263 -7.13 28.32 16.59
CA ILE A 263 -6.62 28.62 17.94
C ILE A 263 -5.20 29.18 17.87
N PHE A 264 -4.37 28.69 16.93
CA PHE A 264 -2.99 29.14 16.76
C PHE A 264 -2.86 30.55 16.16
N GLU A 265 -3.88 31.10 15.48
CA GLU A 265 -3.85 32.46 14.91
C GLU A 265 -3.55 33.54 15.97
N ASP A 266 -4.04 33.36 17.20
CA ASP A 266 -3.80 34.27 18.32
C ASP A 266 -2.54 33.93 19.14
N ASN A 267 -1.74 32.97 18.69
CA ASN A 267 -0.57 32.49 19.42
C ASN A 267 0.52 33.57 19.56
N LYS A 268 1.11 33.64 20.76
CA LYS A 268 2.23 34.51 21.10
C LYS A 268 3.47 33.76 21.57
N ASN A 269 3.35 32.45 21.85
CA ASN A 269 4.46 31.60 22.26
C ASN A 269 5.04 30.91 21.01
N PRO A 270 6.18 31.36 20.47
CA PRO A 270 6.71 30.78 19.24
C PRO A 270 7.15 29.32 19.42
N TYR A 271 7.45 28.88 20.65
CA TYR A 271 7.96 27.54 20.97
C TYR A 271 6.86 26.48 21.18
N LEU A 272 5.61 26.79 20.82
CA LEU A 272 4.51 25.86 21.00
C LEU A 272 4.65 24.66 20.05
N ASN A 273 4.59 23.46 20.60
CA ASN A 273 4.54 22.22 19.83
C ASN A 273 3.09 21.79 19.53
N TYR A 274 2.90 20.98 18.48
CA TYR A 274 1.57 20.62 18.00
C TYR A 274 0.77 19.75 18.99
N GLU A 275 1.44 18.94 19.83
CA GLU A 275 0.78 18.09 20.83
C GLU A 275 0.01 18.90 21.86
N TYR A 276 0.52 20.08 22.24
CA TYR A 276 -0.16 21.00 23.15
C TYR A 276 -1.34 21.72 22.47
N MET A 277 -1.21 22.04 21.18
CA MET A 277 -2.32 22.61 20.41
C MET A 277 -3.43 21.57 20.20
N LEU A 278 -3.07 20.32 19.93
CA LEU A 278 -4.00 19.21 19.85
C LEU A 278 -4.72 18.99 21.19
N LEU A 279 -4.02 19.11 22.31
CA LEU A 279 -4.62 19.10 23.65
C LEU A 279 -5.61 20.27 23.86
N ASP A 280 -5.30 21.48 23.38
CA ASP A 280 -6.22 22.62 23.47
C ASP A 280 -7.50 22.38 22.65
N VAL A 281 -7.40 21.75 21.48
CA VAL A 281 -8.56 21.32 20.67
C VAL A 281 -9.34 20.21 21.38
N SER A 282 -8.65 19.21 21.95
CA SER A 282 -9.28 18.08 22.63
C SER A 282 -10.04 18.46 23.91
N ARG A 283 -9.84 19.68 24.44
CA ARG A 283 -10.67 20.22 25.52
C ARG A 283 -12.14 20.38 25.13
N LYS A 284 -12.42 20.69 23.85
CA LYS A 284 -13.78 20.88 23.33
C LYS A 284 -14.24 19.72 22.44
N PHE A 285 -13.32 19.13 21.70
CA PHE A 285 -13.63 18.15 20.67
C PHE A 285 -13.08 16.77 21.01
N ASP A 286 -13.71 15.74 20.47
CA ASP A 286 -13.28 14.37 20.67
C ASP A 286 -12.02 14.08 19.84
N VAL A 287 -10.94 13.71 20.51
CA VAL A 287 -9.69 13.27 19.89
C VAL A 287 -9.35 11.93 20.54
N GLY A 288 -9.41 10.87 19.75
CA GLY A 288 -9.20 9.50 20.20
C GLY A 288 -7.73 9.18 20.42
N TYR A 289 -7.48 7.94 20.84
CA TYR A 289 -6.15 7.39 21.00
C TYR A 289 -6.12 5.92 20.61
N LEU A 290 -4.97 5.47 20.10
CA LEU A 290 -4.65 4.06 19.86
C LEU A 290 -3.47 3.70 20.77
N ARG A 291 -3.63 2.70 21.64
CA ARG A 291 -2.56 2.24 22.52
C ARG A 291 -1.99 0.90 22.05
N ILE A 292 -0.69 0.88 21.72
CA ILE A 292 0.05 -0.35 21.38
C ILE A 292 1.11 -0.59 22.47
N ALA A 293 0.86 -1.55 23.36
CA ALA A 293 1.71 -1.76 24.55
C ALA A 293 3.13 -2.26 24.20
N ASP A 294 3.25 -3.12 23.18
CA ASP A 294 4.50 -3.77 22.81
C ASP A 294 5.13 -3.16 21.55
N LEU A 295 5.02 -1.86 21.36
CA LEU A 295 5.57 -1.16 20.21
C LEU A 295 7.09 -0.95 20.33
N ILE A 296 7.83 -1.40 19.32
CA ILE A 296 9.22 -1.07 19.07
C ILE A 296 9.25 0.22 18.27
N TRP A 297 9.83 1.24 18.87
CA TRP A 297 10.04 2.53 18.26
C TRP A 297 11.26 3.20 18.90
N SER A 298 11.77 4.28 18.31
CA SER A 298 12.81 5.13 18.90
C SER A 298 12.84 6.48 18.21
N GLU A 299 13.07 7.54 18.98
CA GLU A 299 13.50 8.85 18.50
C GLU A 299 15.02 8.87 18.24
N ILE A 300 15.46 9.76 17.35
CA ILE A 300 16.87 9.98 17.02
C ILE A 300 17.27 11.44 17.32
N ASP A 301 17.30 11.80 18.61
CA ASP A 301 17.67 13.16 19.04
C ASP A 301 19.17 13.42 19.06
N ASN A 302 19.94 12.39 19.37
CA ASN A 302 21.36 12.49 19.64
C ASN A 302 22.10 11.24 19.18
N LYS A 303 23.43 11.30 19.19
CA LYS A 303 24.27 10.21 18.68
C LYS A 303 24.10 8.90 19.45
N GLU A 304 23.79 8.94 20.75
CA GLU A 304 23.52 7.74 21.54
C GLU A 304 22.22 7.05 21.07
N HIS A 305 21.18 7.82 20.81
CA HIS A 305 19.90 7.31 20.28
C HIS A 305 20.11 6.64 18.92
N TYR A 306 20.85 7.30 18.02
CA TYR A 306 21.17 6.73 16.70
C TYR A 306 21.94 5.40 16.79
N LEU A 307 22.92 5.29 17.70
CA LEU A 307 23.63 4.02 17.92
C LEU A 307 22.70 2.93 18.47
N LYS A 308 21.81 3.26 19.42
CA LYS A 308 20.80 2.32 19.91
C LYS A 308 19.85 1.87 18.81
N VAL A 309 19.47 2.78 17.90
CA VAL A 309 18.67 2.44 16.72
C VAL A 309 19.37 1.38 15.87
N LYS A 310 20.64 1.60 15.49
CA LYS A 310 21.37 0.65 14.64
C LYS A 310 21.65 -0.69 15.30
N ASP A 311 22.06 -0.67 16.57
CA ASP A 311 22.59 -1.87 17.23
C ASP A 311 21.51 -2.68 17.96
N LYS A 312 20.36 -2.08 18.28
CA LYS A 312 19.31 -2.71 19.10
C LYS A 312 17.93 -2.60 18.48
N PHE A 313 17.40 -1.40 18.30
CA PHE A 313 15.97 -1.25 17.97
C PHE A 313 15.65 -1.69 16.55
N TYR A 314 16.46 -1.31 15.55
CA TYR A 314 16.20 -1.68 14.15
C TYR A 314 16.31 -3.20 13.91
N PRO A 315 17.32 -3.93 14.43
CA PRO A 315 17.34 -5.40 14.35
C PRO A 315 16.14 -6.07 15.04
N MET A 316 15.72 -5.58 16.20
CA MET A 316 14.54 -6.08 16.91
C MET A 316 13.26 -5.85 16.09
N LEU A 317 13.12 -4.65 15.52
CA LEU A 317 12.01 -4.25 14.67
C LEU A 317 11.94 -5.11 13.40
N LYS A 318 13.05 -5.33 12.68
CA LYS A 318 13.09 -6.24 11.51
C LYS A 318 12.62 -7.65 11.86
N ARG A 319 13.07 -8.19 13.01
CA ARG A 319 12.64 -9.52 13.46
C ARG A 319 11.14 -9.55 13.74
N LYS A 320 10.63 -8.57 14.47
CA LYS A 320 9.20 -8.53 14.82
C LYS A 320 8.30 -8.35 13.60
N GLU A 321 8.71 -7.52 12.64
CA GLU A 321 7.99 -7.34 11.37
C GLU A 321 7.99 -8.61 10.52
N ALA A 322 9.13 -9.33 10.47
CA ALA A 322 9.19 -10.64 9.81
C ALA A 322 8.25 -11.66 10.47
N ASP A 323 8.26 -11.75 11.81
CA ASP A 323 7.39 -12.65 12.58
C ASP A 323 5.90 -12.31 12.42
N PHE A 324 5.58 -11.02 12.25
CA PHE A 324 4.22 -10.55 12.00
C PHE A 324 3.76 -10.95 10.58
N ARG A 325 4.55 -10.62 9.56
CA ARG A 325 4.25 -10.98 8.15
C ARG A 325 4.16 -12.50 7.95
N GLU A 326 4.98 -13.28 8.65
CA GLU A 326 4.86 -14.75 8.64
C GLU A 326 3.52 -15.21 9.23
N ARG A 327 3.10 -14.63 10.36
CA ARG A 327 1.82 -14.95 11.00
C ARG A 327 0.62 -14.55 10.15
N GLU A 328 0.65 -13.38 9.51
CA GLU A 328 -0.40 -12.95 8.59
C GLU A 328 -0.51 -13.88 7.39
N LEU A 329 0.63 -14.27 6.79
CA LEU A 329 0.65 -15.24 5.71
C LEU A 329 0.07 -16.57 6.18
N LYS A 330 0.46 -17.07 7.35
CA LYS A 330 -0.13 -18.30 7.92
C LYS A 330 -1.63 -18.17 8.16
N SER A 331 -2.11 -17.04 8.70
CA SER A 331 -3.53 -16.81 8.92
C SER A 331 -4.30 -16.82 7.60
N MET A 332 -3.85 -16.06 6.61
CA MET A 332 -4.45 -16.01 5.28
C MET A 332 -4.58 -17.40 4.65
N ILE A 333 -3.50 -18.20 4.72
CA ILE A 333 -3.50 -19.56 4.16
C ILE A 333 -4.35 -20.52 5.01
N GLY A 334 -4.32 -20.38 6.34
CA GLY A 334 -5.14 -21.15 7.28
C GLY A 334 -6.64 -20.94 7.05
N ASP A 335 -7.05 -19.68 6.90
CA ASP A 335 -8.43 -19.28 6.64
C ASP A 335 -8.93 -19.82 5.28
N VAL A 336 -8.08 -19.73 4.27
CA VAL A 336 -8.38 -20.18 2.90
C VAL A 336 -8.51 -21.69 2.79
N LEU A 337 -7.65 -22.44 3.49
CA LEU A 337 -7.63 -23.90 3.45
C LEU A 337 -8.48 -24.55 4.56
N ASP A 338 -9.10 -23.75 5.44
CA ASP A 338 -9.81 -24.21 6.65
C ASP A 338 -8.94 -25.13 7.53
N ILE A 339 -7.72 -24.68 7.83
CA ILE A 339 -6.73 -25.41 8.66
C ILE A 339 -6.16 -24.53 9.77
N SER A 340 -5.70 -25.17 10.85
CA SER A 340 -4.92 -24.45 11.88
C SER A 340 -3.58 -23.96 11.31
N ILE A 341 -3.19 -22.75 11.68
CA ILE A 341 -1.88 -22.15 11.36
C ILE A 341 -0.70 -23.00 11.83
N ASP A 342 -0.88 -23.86 12.84
CA ASP A 342 0.15 -24.75 13.36
C ASP A 342 0.55 -25.85 12.37
N LYS A 343 -0.30 -26.11 11.37
CA LYS A 343 0.00 -27.04 10.27
C LYS A 343 0.92 -26.44 9.21
N ILE A 344 1.24 -25.15 9.30
CA ILE A 344 2.04 -24.41 8.32
C ILE A 344 3.44 -24.11 8.88
N SER A 345 4.47 -24.61 8.22
CA SER A 345 5.86 -24.47 8.64
C SER A 345 6.82 -24.26 7.45
N ASN A 346 8.11 -24.02 7.73
CA ASN A 346 9.18 -23.91 6.73
C ASN A 346 8.87 -22.91 5.60
N ILE A 347 8.45 -21.70 5.96
CA ILE A 347 8.14 -20.65 5.00
C ILE A 347 9.45 -20.02 4.50
N SER A 348 9.64 -19.96 3.19
CA SER A 348 10.76 -19.28 2.55
C SER A 348 10.32 -18.58 1.27
N ALA A 349 10.87 -17.40 0.97
CA ALA A 349 10.59 -16.72 -0.29
C ALA A 349 11.10 -17.52 -1.49
N LEU A 350 10.35 -17.46 -2.60
CA LEU A 350 10.73 -17.93 -3.93
C LEU A 350 10.91 -16.72 -4.85
N GLY A 351 11.63 -16.90 -5.96
CA GLY A 351 11.78 -15.86 -6.98
C GLY A 351 10.46 -15.54 -7.71
N GLY A 352 10.46 -14.45 -8.46
CA GLY A 352 9.31 -13.97 -9.24
C GLY A 352 9.39 -12.45 -9.43
N LEU A 353 9.00 -11.96 -10.61
CA LEU A 353 9.11 -10.53 -10.95
C LEU A 353 7.89 -9.73 -10.48
N THR A 354 6.68 -10.27 -10.65
CA THR A 354 5.40 -9.55 -10.45
C THR A 354 4.63 -9.99 -9.20
N ASN A 355 4.93 -11.18 -8.66
CA ASN A 355 4.18 -11.80 -7.58
C ASN A 355 5.06 -12.15 -6.38
N ARG A 356 4.49 -12.13 -5.17
CA ARG A 356 5.16 -12.58 -3.95
C ARG A 356 5.00 -14.09 -3.82
N ASN A 357 6.06 -14.82 -4.13
CA ASN A 357 6.07 -16.28 -4.13
C ASN A 357 6.72 -16.84 -2.86
N PHE A 358 6.14 -17.87 -2.27
CA PHE A 358 6.64 -18.54 -1.07
C PHE A 358 6.61 -20.05 -1.26
N LYS A 359 7.63 -20.73 -0.75
CA LYS A 359 7.60 -22.16 -0.47
C LYS A 359 7.17 -22.34 0.98
N MET A 360 6.27 -23.27 1.26
CA MET A 360 5.88 -23.63 2.63
C MET A 360 5.49 -25.10 2.74
N THR A 361 5.60 -25.65 3.94
CA THR A 361 5.12 -26.99 4.29
C THR A 361 3.73 -26.88 4.92
N ILE A 362 2.74 -27.59 4.38
CA ILE A 362 1.38 -27.66 4.90
C ILE A 362 1.07 -29.14 5.18
N ASP A 363 0.82 -29.49 6.44
CA ASP A 363 0.53 -30.86 6.88
C ASP A 363 1.58 -31.91 6.43
N GLY A 364 2.85 -31.50 6.38
CA GLY A 364 3.98 -32.35 5.99
C GLY A 364 4.31 -32.38 4.49
N GLU A 365 3.46 -31.81 3.63
CA GLU A 365 3.70 -31.71 2.17
C GLU A 365 4.17 -30.30 1.78
N GLU A 366 4.99 -30.20 0.73
CA GLU A 366 5.52 -28.91 0.27
C GLU A 366 4.61 -28.27 -0.80
N TYR A 367 4.39 -26.97 -0.66
CA TYR A 367 3.57 -26.16 -1.57
C TYR A 367 4.30 -24.88 -1.99
N ALA A 368 4.02 -24.41 -3.20
CA ALA A 368 4.30 -23.05 -3.64
C ALA A 368 3.04 -22.19 -3.53
N VAL A 369 3.16 -21.04 -2.90
CA VAL A 369 2.09 -20.06 -2.69
C VAL A 369 2.44 -18.78 -3.42
N ARG A 370 1.53 -18.31 -4.27
CA ARG A 370 1.63 -17.03 -4.96
C ARG A 370 0.61 -16.07 -4.36
N VAL A 371 1.12 -15.02 -3.70
CA VAL A 371 0.32 -13.89 -3.25
C VAL A 371 0.46 -12.78 -4.31
N PRO A 372 -0.63 -12.37 -4.98
CA PRO A 372 -0.57 -11.36 -6.03
C PRO A 372 -0.16 -9.99 -5.49
N GLY A 373 0.62 -9.26 -6.29
CA GLY A 373 0.99 -7.87 -6.00
C GLY A 373 -0.14 -6.88 -6.31
N LYS A 374 -0.14 -5.71 -5.64
CA LYS A 374 -1.07 -4.60 -5.91
C LYS A 374 -0.93 -4.15 -7.38
N GLY A 375 -2.04 -4.00 -8.10
CA GLY A 375 -2.05 -3.40 -9.45
C GLY A 375 -2.04 -4.38 -10.63
N THR A 376 -2.15 -5.69 -10.41
CA THR A 376 -2.22 -6.71 -11.48
C THR A 376 -3.65 -7.01 -11.99
N GLU A 377 -4.63 -6.21 -11.57
CA GLU A 377 -6.05 -6.56 -11.64
C GLU A 377 -6.75 -6.17 -12.97
N ALA A 378 -6.22 -5.19 -13.71
CA ALA A 378 -6.97 -4.55 -14.80
C ALA A 378 -7.08 -5.36 -16.12
N TYR A 379 -6.22 -6.36 -16.34
CA TYR A 379 -6.14 -7.05 -17.64
C TYR A 379 -6.10 -8.60 -17.57
N ILE A 380 -5.90 -9.18 -16.39
CA ILE A 380 -5.79 -10.65 -16.23
C ILE A 380 -7.15 -11.23 -15.84
N ARG A 381 -7.67 -12.15 -16.67
CA ARG A 381 -8.91 -12.89 -16.38
C ARG A 381 -8.60 -14.09 -15.47
N ARG A 382 -8.57 -13.85 -14.16
CA ARG A 382 -8.21 -14.85 -13.13
C ARG A 382 -9.09 -16.12 -13.17
N ASN A 383 -10.37 -15.99 -13.52
CA ASN A 383 -11.26 -17.14 -13.72
C ASN A 383 -10.86 -18.03 -14.92
N TYR A 384 -10.23 -17.46 -15.94
CA TYR A 384 -9.69 -18.21 -17.08
C TYR A 384 -8.35 -18.84 -16.70
N GLU A 385 -7.47 -18.09 -16.02
CA GLU A 385 -6.19 -18.58 -15.51
C GLU A 385 -6.39 -19.82 -14.61
N LYS A 386 -7.35 -19.79 -13.69
CA LYS A 386 -7.68 -20.94 -12.83
C LYS A 386 -8.07 -22.16 -13.65
N TYR A 387 -9.05 -21.99 -14.54
CA TYR A 387 -9.54 -23.10 -15.37
C TYR A 387 -8.42 -23.69 -16.25
N ASN A 388 -7.62 -22.83 -16.89
CA ASN A 388 -6.51 -23.27 -17.73
C ASN A 388 -5.40 -23.93 -16.89
N SER A 389 -5.09 -23.41 -15.69
CA SER A 389 -4.12 -24.02 -14.76
C SER A 389 -4.58 -25.41 -14.29
N GLU A 390 -5.86 -25.58 -13.95
CA GLU A 390 -6.41 -26.88 -13.55
C GLU A 390 -6.37 -27.87 -14.72
N LEU A 391 -6.75 -27.43 -15.92
CA LEU A 391 -6.69 -28.24 -17.15
C LEU A 391 -5.26 -28.69 -17.47
N THR A 392 -4.28 -27.79 -17.37
CA THR A 392 -2.87 -28.10 -17.64
C THR A 392 -2.24 -28.97 -16.54
N SER A 393 -2.81 -28.96 -15.33
CA SER A 393 -2.45 -29.88 -14.25
C SER A 393 -2.91 -31.30 -14.56
N GLN A 394 -4.12 -31.47 -15.10
CA GLN A 394 -4.68 -32.79 -15.47
C GLN A 394 -3.89 -33.47 -16.59
N ILE A 395 -3.38 -32.71 -17.56
CA ILE A 395 -2.49 -33.25 -18.60
C ILE A 395 -1.04 -33.43 -18.10
N GLY A 396 -0.74 -33.03 -16.86
CA GLY A 396 0.57 -33.19 -16.21
C GLY A 396 1.67 -32.30 -16.80
N ILE A 397 1.32 -31.06 -17.17
CA ILE A 397 2.27 -30.02 -17.58
C ILE A 397 2.44 -28.98 -16.47
N ASN A 398 1.36 -28.61 -15.78
CA ASN A 398 1.39 -27.73 -14.61
C ASN A 398 1.40 -28.56 -13.30
N PRO A 399 2.00 -28.07 -12.20
CA PRO A 399 1.83 -28.68 -10.88
C PRO A 399 0.36 -28.70 -10.46
N GLU A 400 0.01 -29.67 -9.61
CA GLU A 400 -1.33 -29.80 -9.04
C GLU A 400 -1.75 -28.54 -8.27
N THR A 401 -2.88 -27.96 -8.65
CA THR A 401 -3.47 -26.81 -7.98
C THR A 401 -4.29 -27.25 -6.77
N LEU A 402 -3.86 -26.88 -5.56
CA LEU A 402 -4.60 -27.14 -4.34
C LEU A 402 -5.72 -26.09 -4.15
N TYR A 403 -5.41 -24.83 -4.42
CA TYR A 403 -6.34 -23.72 -4.25
C TYR A 403 -6.04 -22.59 -5.23
N PHE A 404 -7.09 -21.95 -5.72
CA PHE A 404 -7.01 -20.74 -6.54
C PHE A 404 -8.24 -19.86 -6.27
N ASN A 405 -8.00 -18.64 -5.79
CA ASN A 405 -9.02 -17.61 -5.63
C ASN A 405 -9.15 -16.76 -6.90
N GLU A 406 -10.32 -16.76 -7.53
CA GLU A 406 -10.58 -16.06 -8.79
C GLU A 406 -10.71 -14.54 -8.62
N ASP A 407 -11.03 -14.07 -7.41
CA ASP A 407 -11.22 -12.64 -7.12
C ASP A 407 -9.89 -12.00 -6.70
N THR A 408 -9.15 -12.66 -5.80
CA THR A 408 -7.91 -12.12 -5.25
C THR A 408 -6.68 -12.51 -6.06
N GLY A 409 -6.71 -13.63 -6.79
CA GLY A 409 -5.56 -14.19 -7.52
C GLY A 409 -4.60 -15.04 -6.67
N LEU A 410 -4.90 -15.24 -5.39
CA LEU A 410 -4.15 -16.13 -4.49
C LEU A 410 -4.16 -17.56 -5.02
N LYS A 411 -2.98 -18.16 -5.15
CA LYS A 411 -2.80 -19.50 -5.72
C LYS A 411 -1.89 -20.35 -4.84
N ILE A 412 -2.28 -21.59 -4.60
CA ILE A 412 -1.52 -22.60 -3.85
C ILE A 412 -1.41 -23.85 -4.73
N VAL A 413 -0.19 -24.24 -5.07
CA VAL A 413 0.10 -25.42 -5.89
C VAL A 413 1.09 -26.34 -5.19
N LYS A 414 1.04 -27.63 -5.51
CA LYS A 414 2.01 -28.60 -5.00
C LYS A 414 3.42 -28.19 -5.45
N TYR A 415 4.38 -28.18 -4.52
CA TYR A 415 5.76 -27.84 -4.85
C TYR A 415 6.38 -28.92 -5.76
N ILE A 416 7.12 -28.48 -6.78
CA ILE A 416 7.76 -29.40 -7.72
C ILE A 416 8.98 -30.01 -7.03
N PRO A 417 9.08 -31.35 -6.94
CA PRO A 417 10.21 -31.99 -6.27
C PRO A 417 11.49 -31.81 -7.10
N ASN A 418 12.61 -31.56 -6.43
CA ASN A 418 13.92 -31.28 -7.06
C ASN A 418 13.81 -30.21 -8.15
N ALA A 419 13.06 -29.13 -7.88
CA ALA A 419 12.83 -28.05 -8.82
C ALA A 419 14.11 -27.31 -9.20
N GLU A 420 14.38 -27.23 -10.50
CA GLU A 420 15.36 -26.33 -11.12
C GLU A 420 14.63 -25.40 -12.09
N THR A 421 14.46 -24.14 -11.72
CA THR A 421 13.89 -23.12 -12.60
C THR A 421 14.91 -22.74 -13.67
N LEU A 422 14.49 -22.73 -14.94
CA LEU A 422 15.38 -22.33 -16.03
C LEU A 422 15.54 -20.79 -16.08
N ASN A 423 16.55 -20.34 -16.81
CA ASN A 423 16.78 -18.96 -17.18
C ASN A 423 17.26 -18.91 -18.64
N GLY A 424 17.44 -17.72 -19.21
CA GLY A 424 17.89 -17.58 -20.60
C GLY A 424 19.18 -18.35 -20.96
N LYS A 425 20.06 -18.67 -20.01
CA LYS A 425 21.25 -19.51 -20.24
C LYS A 425 20.97 -21.00 -20.11
N THR A 426 20.27 -21.44 -19.07
CA THR A 426 19.98 -22.86 -18.86
C THR A 426 18.90 -23.38 -19.81
N GLY A 427 17.98 -22.53 -20.27
CA GLY A 427 16.97 -22.85 -21.28
C GLY A 427 17.54 -23.12 -22.68
N LYS A 428 18.77 -22.66 -22.96
CA LYS A 428 19.52 -22.95 -24.19
C LYS A 428 20.24 -24.30 -24.17
N ARG A 429 20.45 -24.88 -22.98
CA ARG A 429 21.19 -26.14 -22.84
C ARG A 429 20.44 -27.24 -23.61
N GLU A 430 21.16 -28.03 -24.41
CA GLU A 430 20.59 -28.99 -25.36
C GLU A 430 19.52 -29.91 -24.74
N ASP A 431 19.82 -30.51 -23.60
CA ASP A 431 18.91 -31.38 -22.84
C ASP A 431 17.62 -30.66 -22.42
N ASN A 432 17.74 -29.42 -21.92
CA ASN A 432 16.60 -28.61 -21.51
C ASN A 432 15.78 -28.17 -22.73
N LEU A 433 16.43 -27.81 -23.83
CA LEU A 433 15.77 -27.40 -25.06
C LEU A 433 14.90 -28.53 -25.64
N ILE A 434 15.39 -29.78 -25.55
CA ILE A 434 14.62 -30.98 -25.92
C ILE A 434 13.39 -31.16 -25.02
N LEU A 435 13.55 -30.97 -23.71
CA LEU A 435 12.44 -31.07 -22.75
C LEU A 435 11.39 -29.97 -22.95
N VAL A 436 11.82 -28.74 -23.24
CA VAL A 436 10.91 -27.62 -23.56
C VAL A 436 10.13 -27.92 -24.84
N ALA A 437 10.80 -28.36 -25.92
CA ALA A 437 10.14 -28.73 -27.16
C ALA A 437 9.13 -29.87 -26.96
N SER A 438 9.49 -30.87 -26.15
CA SER A 438 8.61 -31.98 -25.79
C SER A 438 7.40 -31.53 -24.97
N THR A 439 7.57 -30.53 -24.09
CA THR A 439 6.51 -29.94 -23.27
C THR A 439 5.51 -29.19 -24.14
N PHE A 440 5.98 -28.35 -25.06
CA PHE A 440 5.11 -27.69 -26.05
C PHE A 440 4.39 -28.70 -26.92
N ARG A 441 5.09 -29.72 -27.42
CA ARG A 441 4.46 -30.75 -28.24
C ARG A 441 3.34 -31.45 -27.48
N LYS A 442 3.57 -31.79 -26.21
CA LYS A 442 2.55 -32.38 -25.33
C LYS A 442 1.35 -31.44 -25.12
N LEU A 443 1.60 -30.15 -24.91
CA LEU A 443 0.54 -29.14 -24.77
C LEU A 443 -0.28 -29.02 -26.06
N HIS A 444 0.38 -28.68 -27.17
CA HIS A 444 -0.27 -28.33 -28.43
C HIS A 444 -1.01 -29.53 -29.08
N HIS A 445 -0.57 -30.76 -28.81
CA HIS A 445 -1.24 -31.97 -29.30
C HIS A 445 -2.26 -32.56 -28.32
N SER A 446 -2.48 -31.92 -27.17
CA SER A 446 -3.53 -32.35 -26.26
C SER A 446 -4.92 -31.98 -26.78
N ASP A 447 -5.95 -32.66 -26.27
CA ASP A 447 -7.35 -32.33 -26.53
C ASP A 447 -7.88 -31.25 -25.56
N ALA A 448 -6.99 -30.57 -24.84
CA ALA A 448 -7.36 -29.53 -23.89
C ALA A 448 -7.95 -28.31 -24.63
N ILE A 449 -9.09 -27.82 -24.13
CA ILE A 449 -9.77 -26.63 -24.67
C ILE A 449 -9.74 -25.55 -23.59
N MET A 450 -8.91 -24.54 -23.79
CA MET A 450 -8.81 -23.36 -22.92
C MET A 450 -9.98 -22.41 -23.15
N LYS A 451 -10.34 -21.62 -22.12
CA LYS A 451 -11.51 -20.72 -22.16
C LYS A 451 -11.28 -19.46 -22.99
N ASP A 452 -10.04 -19.07 -23.20
CA ASP A 452 -9.69 -17.87 -23.94
C ASP A 452 -9.27 -18.18 -25.38
N ARG A 453 -9.33 -17.18 -26.26
CA ARG A 453 -8.77 -17.24 -27.61
C ARG A 453 -7.82 -16.05 -27.78
N PHE A 454 -6.58 -16.32 -28.12
CA PHE A 454 -5.62 -15.28 -28.44
C PHE A 454 -5.64 -15.00 -29.95
N ASP A 455 -5.81 -13.74 -30.32
CA ASP A 455 -5.68 -13.25 -31.69
C ASP A 455 -4.78 -12.02 -31.68
N VAL A 456 -3.61 -12.14 -32.32
CA VAL A 456 -2.61 -11.07 -32.31
C VAL A 456 -3.10 -9.79 -32.99
N PHE A 457 -3.94 -9.88 -34.02
CA PHE A 457 -4.42 -8.70 -34.75
C PHE A 457 -5.49 -7.96 -33.95
N GLU A 458 -6.36 -8.69 -33.25
CA GLU A 458 -7.28 -8.12 -32.28
C GLU A 458 -6.51 -7.41 -31.15
N LYS A 459 -5.45 -8.06 -30.62
CA LYS A 459 -4.60 -7.50 -29.56
C LYS A 459 -3.81 -6.26 -29.99
N ILE A 460 -3.28 -6.23 -31.21
CA ILE A 460 -2.64 -5.03 -31.78
C ILE A 460 -3.64 -3.87 -31.76
N THR A 461 -4.86 -4.08 -32.23
CA THR A 461 -5.91 -3.05 -32.27
C THR A 461 -6.30 -2.56 -30.87
N GLU A 462 -6.44 -3.50 -29.92
CA GLU A 462 -6.74 -3.20 -28.51
C GLU A 462 -5.65 -2.31 -27.89
N TYR A 463 -4.37 -2.70 -27.99
CA TYR A 463 -3.28 -1.96 -27.36
C TYR A 463 -3.02 -0.61 -28.03
N GLU A 464 -3.20 -0.48 -29.34
CA GLU A 464 -3.13 0.83 -30.00
C GLU A 464 -4.23 1.78 -29.56
N THR A 465 -5.44 1.26 -29.32
CA THR A 465 -6.57 2.07 -28.81
C THR A 465 -6.25 2.62 -27.41
N ILE A 466 -5.76 1.76 -26.52
CA ILE A 466 -5.37 2.16 -25.16
C ILE A 466 -4.20 3.16 -25.20
N LEU A 467 -3.19 2.90 -26.03
CA LEU A 467 -2.05 3.80 -26.22
C LEU A 467 -2.50 5.20 -26.67
N ALA A 468 -3.46 5.26 -27.60
CA ALA A 468 -4.03 6.51 -28.08
C ALA A 468 -4.80 7.27 -26.98
N ASP A 469 -5.60 6.55 -26.18
CA ASP A 469 -6.32 7.13 -25.03
C ASP A 469 -5.36 7.71 -23.98
N LEU A 470 -4.19 7.11 -23.81
CA LEU A 470 -3.12 7.60 -22.94
C LEU A 470 -2.26 8.72 -23.57
N ASN A 471 -2.55 9.15 -24.80
CA ASN A 471 -1.72 10.08 -25.59
C ASN A 471 -0.26 9.61 -25.75
N GLY A 472 -0.04 8.30 -25.80
CA GLY A 472 1.27 7.70 -26.00
C GLY A 472 1.84 7.96 -27.39
N LYS A 473 3.16 7.91 -27.51
CA LYS A 473 3.87 8.16 -28.78
C LYS A 473 4.32 6.84 -29.40
N LEU A 474 4.05 6.70 -30.70
CA LEU A 474 4.58 5.62 -31.52
C LEU A 474 5.99 5.97 -32.02
N PHE A 475 6.78 4.95 -32.38
CA PHE A 475 8.08 5.16 -33.02
C PHE A 475 7.93 5.70 -34.44
N ASP A 476 8.95 6.44 -34.89
CA ASP A 476 9.09 6.79 -36.30
C ASP A 476 9.16 5.51 -37.15
N GLY A 477 8.35 5.45 -38.22
CA GLY A 477 8.27 4.26 -39.07
C GLY A 477 7.25 3.21 -38.60
N HIS A 478 6.53 3.44 -37.49
CA HIS A 478 5.56 2.46 -36.95
C HIS A 478 4.47 2.10 -37.95
N GLU A 479 3.90 3.10 -38.64
CA GLU A 479 2.80 2.89 -39.59
C GLU A 479 3.26 2.08 -40.81
N GLU A 480 4.48 2.31 -41.31
CA GLU A 480 5.06 1.53 -42.40
C GLU A 480 5.35 0.08 -42.00
N VAL A 481 5.76 -0.15 -40.75
CA VAL A 481 5.95 -1.50 -40.20
C VAL A 481 4.59 -2.18 -40.03
N LYS A 482 3.60 -1.48 -39.48
CA LYS A 482 2.23 -1.97 -39.31
C LYS A 482 1.63 -2.41 -40.63
N GLN A 483 1.74 -1.60 -41.68
CA GLN A 483 1.24 -1.96 -43.01
C GLN A 483 1.88 -3.25 -43.54
N GLN A 484 3.18 -3.45 -43.28
CA GLN A 484 3.86 -4.69 -43.66
C GLN A 484 3.41 -5.88 -42.82
N VAL A 485 3.18 -5.69 -41.52
CA VAL A 485 2.63 -6.72 -40.61
C VAL A 485 1.23 -7.15 -41.07
N LEU A 486 0.33 -6.19 -41.30
CA LEU A 486 -1.04 -6.45 -41.77
C LEU A 486 -1.07 -7.08 -43.17
N ALA A 487 -0.10 -6.77 -44.02
CA ALA A 487 0.02 -7.43 -45.34
C ALA A 487 0.31 -8.95 -45.23
N LEU A 488 0.76 -9.45 -44.07
CA LEU A 488 0.95 -10.88 -43.82
C LEU A 488 -0.33 -11.57 -43.32
N GLU A 489 -1.34 -10.80 -42.88
CA GLU A 489 -2.53 -11.31 -42.21
C GLU A 489 -3.34 -12.27 -43.10
N ASP A 490 -3.61 -11.89 -44.35
CA ASP A 490 -4.37 -12.71 -45.29
C ASP A 490 -3.70 -14.06 -45.53
N TYR A 491 -2.37 -14.06 -45.74
CA TYR A 491 -1.60 -15.29 -45.92
C TYR A 491 -1.63 -16.14 -44.64
N TYR A 492 -1.38 -15.52 -43.49
CA TYR A 492 -1.40 -16.18 -42.19
C TYR A 492 -2.74 -16.87 -41.92
N LYS A 493 -3.86 -16.17 -42.13
CA LYS A 493 -5.21 -16.72 -42.00
C LYS A 493 -5.49 -17.83 -43.02
N SER A 494 -4.93 -17.74 -44.23
CA SER A 494 -5.09 -18.76 -45.27
C SER A 494 -4.42 -20.10 -44.94
N LEU A 495 -3.44 -20.12 -44.03
CA LEU A 495 -2.83 -21.37 -43.54
C LEU A 495 -3.83 -22.27 -42.81
N ASN A 496 -4.97 -21.74 -42.37
CA ASN A 496 -6.05 -22.46 -41.70
C ASN A 496 -5.55 -23.36 -40.56
N VAL A 497 -4.70 -22.78 -39.70
CA VAL A 497 -4.04 -23.49 -38.61
C VAL A 497 -5.08 -23.91 -37.57
N LYS A 498 -5.01 -25.17 -37.15
CA LYS A 498 -5.82 -25.66 -36.03
C LYS A 498 -5.31 -24.97 -34.75
N LEU A 499 -6.16 -24.16 -34.13
CA LEU A 499 -5.84 -23.57 -32.83
C LEU A 499 -5.72 -24.66 -31.76
N THR A 500 -4.72 -24.51 -30.91
CA THR A 500 -4.37 -25.45 -29.84
C THR A 500 -4.24 -24.69 -28.52
N PRO A 501 -4.29 -25.35 -27.36
CA PRO A 501 -3.96 -24.69 -26.10
C PRO A 501 -2.51 -24.19 -26.15
N CYS A 502 -2.30 -22.91 -25.88
CA CYS A 502 -0.99 -22.26 -25.87
C CYS A 502 -0.79 -21.51 -24.55
N HIS A 503 0.47 -21.40 -24.15
CA HIS A 503 0.88 -20.65 -22.97
C HIS A 503 0.83 -19.14 -23.20
N ASN A 504 1.18 -18.70 -24.41
CA ASN A 504 1.30 -17.33 -24.91
C ASN A 504 2.41 -16.46 -24.28
N ASP A 505 2.95 -16.84 -23.12
CA ASP A 505 4.10 -16.17 -22.49
C ASP A 505 5.20 -17.13 -21.96
N PRO A 506 5.84 -17.92 -22.84
CA PRO A 506 6.77 -18.96 -22.39
C PRO A 506 8.19 -18.43 -22.16
N LEU A 507 8.38 -17.60 -21.14
CA LEU A 507 9.71 -17.23 -20.64
C LEU A 507 10.47 -18.47 -20.14
N ALA A 508 11.80 -18.46 -20.22
CA ALA A 508 12.60 -19.58 -19.71
C ALA A 508 12.32 -19.83 -18.22
N GLU A 509 12.11 -18.76 -17.46
CA GLU A 509 11.78 -18.74 -16.04
C GLU A 509 10.45 -19.43 -15.70
N ASN A 510 9.56 -19.60 -16.69
CA ASN A 510 8.30 -20.32 -16.54
C ASN A 510 8.46 -21.84 -16.70
N PHE A 511 9.66 -22.32 -17.08
CA PHE A 511 9.98 -23.74 -17.14
C PHE A 511 10.71 -24.19 -15.87
N VAL A 512 10.17 -25.21 -15.21
CA VAL A 512 10.72 -25.78 -13.99
C VAL A 512 11.00 -27.27 -14.20
N LYS A 513 12.27 -27.63 -14.21
CA LYS A 513 12.73 -29.01 -14.33
C LYS A 513 12.57 -29.72 -12.99
N SER A 514 12.17 -30.99 -13.01
CA SER A 514 12.01 -31.86 -11.84
C SER A 514 12.86 -33.11 -12.04
N GLY A 515 14.07 -33.10 -11.48
CA GLY A 515 15.08 -34.11 -11.81
C GLY A 515 15.56 -33.97 -13.25
N GLU A 516 15.83 -35.09 -13.94
CA GLU A 516 16.43 -35.06 -15.28
C GLU A 516 15.42 -35.09 -16.44
N ASP A 517 14.27 -35.75 -16.28
CA ASP A 517 13.41 -36.11 -17.42
C ASP A 517 12.06 -35.39 -17.46
N LYS A 518 11.71 -34.64 -16.41
CA LYS A 518 10.39 -34.00 -16.29
C LYS A 518 10.53 -32.49 -16.28
N MET A 519 9.74 -31.85 -17.13
CA MET A 519 9.60 -30.40 -17.19
C MET A 519 8.16 -30.02 -16.86
N TYR A 520 8.01 -28.99 -16.04
CA TYR A 520 6.75 -28.31 -15.81
C TYR A 520 6.77 -26.95 -16.49
N LEU A 521 5.61 -26.50 -16.94
CA LEU A 521 5.38 -25.14 -17.41
C LEU A 521 4.37 -24.49 -16.46
N ILE A 522 4.78 -23.39 -15.83
CA ILE A 522 4.01 -22.65 -14.83
C ILE A 522 3.60 -21.28 -15.38
N ASP A 523 2.76 -20.58 -14.63
CA ASP A 523 2.31 -19.20 -14.89
C ASP A 523 1.40 -19.00 -16.12
N TRP A 524 0.20 -19.60 -16.05
CA TRP A 524 -0.77 -19.67 -17.14
C TRP A 524 -1.68 -18.44 -17.30
N GLU A 525 -1.24 -17.24 -16.88
CA GLU A 525 -2.09 -16.05 -16.84
C GLU A 525 -2.49 -15.50 -18.23
N PHE A 526 -1.66 -15.73 -19.25
CA PHE A 526 -1.94 -15.35 -20.65
C PHE A 526 -2.46 -16.49 -21.52
N SER A 527 -2.70 -17.66 -20.92
CA SER A 527 -2.99 -18.88 -21.68
C SER A 527 -4.34 -18.87 -22.39
N GLY A 528 -4.39 -19.48 -23.56
CA GLY A 528 -5.60 -19.52 -24.40
C GLY A 528 -5.41 -20.37 -25.65
N MET A 529 -6.49 -20.56 -26.41
CA MET A 529 -6.45 -21.18 -27.72
C MET A 529 -5.76 -20.23 -28.71
N ASN A 530 -4.66 -20.65 -29.31
CA ASN A 530 -3.86 -19.86 -30.24
C ASN A 530 -3.22 -20.75 -31.32
N ASP A 531 -2.52 -20.12 -32.25
CA ASP A 531 -1.56 -20.80 -33.10
C ASP A 531 -0.43 -21.42 -32.25
N PRO A 532 -0.14 -22.72 -32.37
CA PRO A 532 0.94 -23.34 -31.61
C PRO A 532 2.33 -22.76 -31.91
N LEU A 533 2.54 -22.17 -33.08
CA LEU A 533 3.84 -21.58 -33.43
C LEU A 533 4.06 -20.20 -32.81
N TRP A 534 3.04 -19.61 -32.18
CA TRP A 534 3.20 -18.45 -31.31
C TRP A 534 4.14 -18.77 -30.15
N ASP A 535 3.85 -19.83 -29.39
CA ASP A 535 4.66 -20.27 -28.24
C ASP A 535 6.09 -20.62 -28.65
N ILE A 536 6.25 -21.24 -29.82
CA ILE A 536 7.56 -21.59 -30.39
C ILE A 536 8.35 -20.33 -30.73
N ALA A 537 7.73 -19.37 -31.41
CA ALA A 537 8.34 -18.09 -31.75
C ALA A 537 8.69 -17.28 -30.49
N ALA A 538 7.80 -17.28 -29.50
CA ALA A 538 8.02 -16.63 -28.23
C ALA A 538 9.22 -17.22 -27.50
N TYR A 539 9.28 -18.54 -27.28
CA TYR A 539 10.43 -19.15 -26.61
C TYR A 539 11.75 -18.86 -27.36
N ILE A 540 11.75 -18.91 -28.70
CA ILE A 540 12.96 -18.58 -29.49
C ILE A 540 13.44 -17.15 -29.22
N ILE A 541 12.53 -16.19 -29.17
CA ILE A 541 12.85 -14.77 -28.95
C ILE A 541 13.26 -14.53 -27.50
N GLU A 542 12.46 -14.97 -26.53
CA GLU A 542 12.66 -14.69 -25.11
C GLU A 542 13.90 -15.39 -24.57
N ALA A 543 14.13 -16.63 -24.98
CA ALA A 543 15.35 -17.33 -24.64
C ALA A 543 16.54 -16.89 -25.50
N GLU A 544 16.40 -15.99 -26.48
CA GLU A 544 17.46 -15.53 -27.38
C GLU A 544 18.24 -16.68 -28.07
N LEU A 545 17.53 -17.64 -28.64
CA LEU A 545 18.17 -18.79 -29.28
C LEU A 545 18.97 -18.37 -30.53
N SER A 546 20.17 -18.91 -30.67
CA SER A 546 20.95 -18.85 -31.92
C SER A 546 20.30 -19.67 -33.02
N THR A 547 20.72 -19.46 -34.28
CA THR A 547 20.21 -20.23 -35.43
C THR A 547 20.40 -21.74 -35.29
N ALA A 548 21.48 -22.18 -34.63
CA ALA A 548 21.75 -23.59 -34.37
C ALA A 548 20.80 -24.17 -33.32
N GLU A 549 20.59 -23.43 -32.21
CA GLU A 549 19.65 -23.80 -31.14
C GLU A 549 18.21 -23.81 -31.65
N GLU A 550 17.78 -22.79 -32.41
CA GLU A 550 16.46 -22.77 -33.05
C GLU A 550 16.27 -23.98 -33.98
N THR A 551 17.28 -24.34 -34.77
CA THR A 551 17.19 -25.51 -35.64
C THR A 551 17.01 -26.80 -34.85
N LEU A 552 17.75 -26.98 -33.76
CA LEU A 552 17.61 -28.11 -32.85
C LEU A 552 16.20 -28.14 -32.22
N PHE A 553 15.77 -27.01 -31.67
CA PHE A 553 14.46 -26.84 -31.04
C PHE A 553 13.31 -27.22 -31.98
N LEU A 554 13.33 -26.69 -33.21
CA LEU A 554 12.32 -26.99 -34.23
C LEU A 554 12.35 -28.46 -34.67
N ILE A 555 13.53 -29.08 -34.80
CA ILE A 555 13.65 -30.51 -35.10
C ILE A 555 12.95 -31.34 -34.04
N HIS A 556 13.13 -31.03 -32.76
CA HIS A 556 12.47 -31.77 -31.68
C HIS A 556 10.97 -31.50 -31.61
N TYR A 557 10.54 -30.25 -31.81
CA TYR A 557 9.12 -29.90 -31.80
C TYR A 557 8.34 -30.58 -32.94
N PHE A 558 8.89 -30.57 -34.16
CA PHE A 558 8.29 -31.17 -35.36
C PHE A 558 8.65 -32.65 -35.58
N ASP A 559 9.25 -33.32 -34.60
CA ASP A 559 9.59 -34.75 -34.68
C ASP A 559 10.43 -35.10 -35.94
N GLY A 560 11.45 -34.27 -36.21
CA GLY A 560 12.40 -34.42 -37.30
C GLY A 560 11.97 -33.85 -38.65
N LYS A 561 10.72 -33.39 -38.82
CA LYS A 561 10.16 -32.99 -40.13
C LYS A 561 9.91 -31.49 -40.26
N VAL A 562 10.97 -30.69 -40.20
CA VAL A 562 10.87 -29.22 -40.35
C VAL A 562 10.80 -28.85 -41.83
N THR A 563 9.67 -28.28 -42.28
CA THR A 563 9.49 -27.79 -43.65
C THR A 563 9.84 -26.31 -43.79
N VAL A 564 10.03 -25.84 -45.04
CA VAL A 564 10.22 -24.42 -45.36
C VAL A 564 9.01 -23.59 -44.91
N GLU A 565 7.79 -24.12 -45.08
CA GLU A 565 6.56 -23.46 -44.62
C GLU A 565 6.48 -23.38 -43.09
N ASN A 566 6.96 -24.40 -42.35
CA ASN A 566 7.03 -24.29 -40.89
C ASN A 566 7.95 -23.15 -40.46
N ARG A 567 9.12 -23.00 -41.10
CA ARG A 567 10.06 -21.91 -40.80
C ARG A 567 9.49 -20.54 -41.17
N ARG A 568 8.82 -20.44 -42.31
CA ARG A 568 8.08 -19.23 -42.72
C ARG A 568 7.06 -18.84 -41.66
N HIS A 569 6.31 -19.82 -41.16
CA HIS A 569 5.25 -19.60 -40.20
C HIS A 569 5.76 -19.20 -38.80
N VAL A 570 6.87 -19.81 -38.34
CA VAL A 570 7.58 -19.36 -37.13
C VAL A 570 8.07 -17.92 -37.29
N LEU A 571 8.65 -17.57 -38.45
CA LEU A 571 9.14 -16.21 -38.71
C LEU A 571 8.01 -15.16 -38.69
N MET A 572 6.83 -15.49 -39.22
CA MET A 572 5.66 -14.62 -39.11
C MET A 572 5.25 -14.39 -37.65
N ASN A 573 5.16 -15.45 -36.85
CA ASN A 573 4.84 -15.33 -35.42
C ASN A 573 5.89 -14.50 -34.66
N LYS A 574 7.19 -14.63 -34.99
CA LYS A 574 8.25 -13.77 -34.42
C LYS A 574 8.03 -12.29 -34.72
N ILE A 575 7.65 -11.96 -35.96
CA ILE A 575 7.34 -10.59 -36.37
C ILE A 575 6.15 -10.05 -35.58
N PHE A 576 5.07 -10.83 -35.49
CA PHE A 576 3.84 -10.43 -34.83
C PHE A 576 4.04 -10.24 -33.32
N LEU A 577 4.77 -11.16 -32.69
CA LEU A 577 5.14 -11.11 -31.28
C LEU A 577 5.90 -9.82 -30.96
N ASP A 578 7.01 -9.55 -31.65
CA ASP A 578 7.83 -8.36 -31.40
C ASP A 578 7.05 -7.07 -31.66
N PHE A 579 6.23 -7.03 -32.71
CA PHE A 579 5.40 -5.86 -33.01
C PHE A 579 4.34 -5.60 -31.94
N LEU A 580 3.64 -6.65 -31.47
CA LEU A 580 2.65 -6.54 -30.39
C LEU A 580 3.30 -6.04 -29.10
N TRP A 581 4.43 -6.63 -28.70
CA TRP A 581 5.12 -6.26 -27.46
C TRP A 581 5.78 -4.88 -27.51
N THR A 582 6.13 -4.38 -28.70
CA THR A 582 6.48 -2.96 -28.87
C THR A 582 5.30 -2.06 -28.47
N ILE A 583 4.09 -2.33 -28.96
CA ILE A 583 2.91 -1.50 -28.65
C ILE A 583 2.57 -1.60 -27.16
N TRP A 584 2.62 -2.80 -26.60
CA TRP A 584 2.42 -3.01 -25.16
C TRP A 584 3.41 -2.22 -24.31
N ALA A 585 4.70 -2.20 -24.69
CA ALA A 585 5.72 -1.46 -23.97
C ALA A 585 5.50 0.05 -24.04
N LEU A 586 5.14 0.58 -25.22
CA LEU A 586 4.80 2.00 -25.39
C LEU A 586 3.54 2.38 -24.58
N MET A 587 2.57 1.47 -24.48
CA MET A 587 1.37 1.66 -23.66
C MET A 587 1.74 1.78 -22.17
N LYS A 588 2.67 0.94 -21.71
CA LYS A 588 3.22 0.99 -20.37
C LYS A 588 3.99 2.29 -20.09
N GLU A 589 4.78 2.77 -21.05
CA GLU A 589 5.46 4.07 -20.94
C GLU A 589 4.50 5.24 -20.86
N ALA A 590 3.42 5.22 -21.65
CA ALA A 590 2.39 6.25 -21.57
C ALA A 590 1.66 6.24 -20.21
N GLY A 591 1.66 5.10 -19.51
CA GLY A 591 1.17 4.95 -18.14
C GLY A 591 2.16 5.34 -17.04
N GLY A 592 3.39 5.76 -17.38
CA GLY A 592 4.41 6.21 -16.43
C GLY A 592 5.47 5.17 -16.04
N GLU A 593 5.51 4.00 -16.69
CA GLU A 593 6.56 2.98 -16.47
C GLU A 593 7.75 3.17 -17.45
N GLU A 594 8.95 2.67 -17.15
CA GLU A 594 10.12 2.82 -18.06
C GLU A 594 10.38 1.55 -18.89
N PHE A 595 10.09 1.59 -20.21
CA PHE A 595 10.28 0.44 -21.11
C PHE A 595 10.98 0.78 -22.45
N GLY A 596 11.53 1.98 -22.61
CA GLY A 596 11.92 2.51 -23.92
C GLY A 596 12.96 1.69 -24.67
N LEU A 597 14.00 1.20 -23.99
CA LEU A 597 15.01 0.34 -24.61
C LEU A 597 14.42 -1.02 -25.00
N TYR A 598 13.54 -1.57 -24.17
CA TYR A 598 12.83 -2.82 -24.46
C TYR A 598 11.93 -2.67 -25.70
N ALA A 599 11.10 -1.62 -25.74
CA ALA A 599 10.24 -1.30 -26.88
C ALA A 599 11.03 -1.13 -28.18
N PHE A 600 12.15 -0.40 -28.12
CA PHE A 600 13.02 -0.12 -29.26
C PHE A 600 13.69 -1.38 -29.81
N ASN A 601 14.21 -2.24 -28.93
CA ASN A 601 14.87 -3.50 -29.34
C ASN A 601 13.87 -4.44 -30.03
N ARG A 602 12.66 -4.57 -29.48
CA ARG A 602 11.55 -5.34 -30.06
C ARG A 602 11.18 -4.81 -31.45
N PHE A 603 11.00 -3.50 -31.57
CA PHE A 603 10.61 -2.86 -32.82
C PHE A 603 11.65 -3.05 -33.92
N THR A 604 12.93 -2.87 -33.57
CA THR A 604 14.06 -3.06 -34.48
C THR A 604 14.17 -4.52 -34.93
N ARG A 605 13.90 -5.48 -34.04
CA ARG A 605 13.89 -6.92 -34.37
C ARG A 605 12.72 -7.30 -35.27
N ALA A 606 11.53 -6.74 -35.04
CA ALA A 606 10.38 -6.90 -35.95
C ALA A 606 10.73 -6.41 -37.37
N GLN A 607 11.36 -5.24 -37.50
CA GLN A 607 11.84 -4.71 -38.78
C GLN A 607 12.87 -5.61 -39.45
N ALA A 608 13.82 -6.18 -38.69
CA ALA A 608 14.83 -7.10 -39.20
C ALA A 608 14.19 -8.40 -39.73
N ASN A 609 13.28 -8.99 -38.94
CA ASN A 609 12.56 -10.20 -39.32
C ASN A 609 11.63 -9.97 -40.54
N LEU A 610 11.01 -8.79 -40.67
CA LEU A 610 10.26 -8.42 -41.88
C LEU A 610 11.16 -8.33 -43.13
N LYS A 611 12.36 -7.77 -43.01
CA LYS A 611 13.34 -7.74 -44.11
C LYS A 611 13.76 -9.16 -44.50
N GLU A 612 14.00 -10.02 -43.52
CA GLU A 612 14.31 -11.43 -43.75
C GLU A 612 13.15 -12.14 -44.47
N TYR A 613 11.93 -11.97 -43.99
CA TYR A 613 10.74 -12.56 -44.60
C TYR A 613 10.57 -12.13 -46.06
N ASN A 614 10.68 -10.82 -46.33
CA ASN A 614 10.57 -10.28 -47.68
C ASN A 614 11.66 -10.83 -48.61
N LYS A 615 12.90 -10.93 -48.13
CA LYS A 615 14.02 -11.48 -48.89
C LYS A 615 13.81 -12.95 -49.25
N TYR A 616 13.40 -13.78 -48.29
CA TYR A 616 13.37 -15.23 -48.52
C TYR A 616 12.05 -15.72 -49.10
N PHE A 617 10.90 -15.18 -48.71
CA PHE A 617 9.60 -15.76 -49.06
C PHE A 617 8.85 -14.97 -50.12
N LYS A 618 8.94 -13.64 -50.11
CA LYS A 618 8.29 -12.80 -51.14
C LYS A 618 8.97 -12.96 -52.50
N GLU A 619 10.29 -13.12 -52.52
CA GLU A 619 11.05 -13.43 -53.75
C GLU A 619 10.68 -14.82 -54.31
N ILE A 620 10.48 -15.83 -53.46
CA ILE A 620 10.04 -17.18 -53.87
C ILE A 620 8.62 -17.14 -54.47
N GLU A 621 7.69 -16.41 -53.87
CA GLU A 621 6.33 -16.28 -54.38
C GLU A 621 6.25 -15.55 -55.73
N GLN A 622 7.13 -14.57 -55.94
CA GLN A 622 7.26 -13.89 -57.25
C GLN A 622 7.90 -14.80 -58.29
N SER A 623 8.86 -15.64 -57.89
CA SER A 623 9.53 -16.61 -58.77
C SER A 623 8.63 -17.79 -59.15
N ALA A 624 7.69 -18.19 -58.29
CA ALA A 624 6.75 -19.30 -58.53
C ALA A 624 5.50 -18.89 -59.37
N LYS A 625 5.32 -17.59 -59.64
CA LYS A 625 4.24 -17.04 -60.49
C LYS A 625 4.66 -16.77 -61.94
N ILE A 626 5.92 -17.02 -62.27
CA ILE A 626 6.50 -16.98 -63.63
C ILE A 626 6.60 -18.41 -64.14
#